data_AF-U2GCH9-F1
#
_entry.id   AF-U2GCH9-F1
#
_cell.length_a   1.000
_cell.length_b   1.000
_cell.length_c   1.000
_cell.angle_alpha   90.00
_cell.angle_beta   90.00
_cell.angle_gamma   90.00
#
_symmetry.space_group_name_H-M   'P 1'
#
loop_
_entity.id
_entity.type
_entity.pdbx_description
1 polymer ?
#
loop_
_entity_poly.entity_id
_entity_poly.type
_entity_poly.pdbx_seq_one_letter_code
_entity_poly.pdbx_strand_id
1 'polypeptide(L)'
;MNEQNLEYIANLKIKDVPWDRLSCSYGTAELFAQILNTLAKAVKKSKFDEKELSELLDEIFGECEYQETFWHATPFALVFLVRIYKSALGEKGEAAKFISRKLELFFKFMLEICEKLEHLEHAKPLAKMEQMLEPKYLETIDQDELSYDDRLFYSFYYYSSMVLQDAFVKI
;
A
#
# COMPACT_ATOMS: atom_id res chain seq x y z
N MET A 1 11.14 12.26 -10.78
CA MET A 1 9.89 11.47 -10.74
C MET A 1 9.47 11.19 -12.18
N ASN A 2 9.23 9.93 -12.55
CA ASN A 2 8.82 9.58 -13.91
C ASN A 2 7.32 9.90 -14.09
N GLU A 3 6.96 10.85 -14.96
CA GLU A 3 5.57 11.27 -15.21
C GLU A 3 4.64 10.08 -15.53
N GLN A 4 5.16 9.08 -16.24
CA GLN A 4 4.40 7.86 -16.58
C GLN A 4 3.96 7.08 -15.33
N ASN A 5 4.81 7.01 -14.30
CA ASN A 5 4.48 6.31 -13.07
C ASN A 5 3.43 7.07 -12.25
N LEU A 6 3.48 8.40 -12.26
CA LEU A 6 2.46 9.23 -11.62
C LEU A 6 1.11 9.08 -12.30
N GLU A 7 1.09 9.09 -13.63
CA GLU A 7 -0.13 8.87 -14.40
C GLU A 7 -0.72 7.48 -14.13
N TYR A 8 0.13 6.45 -14.10
CA TYR A 8 -0.30 5.09 -13.73
C TYR A 8 -0.89 5.06 -12.31
N ILE A 9 -0.17 5.59 -11.32
CA ILE A 9 -0.61 5.63 -9.91
C ILE A 9 -1.92 6.40 -9.76
N ALA A 10 -2.12 7.50 -10.49
CA ALA A 10 -3.35 8.28 -10.43
C ALA A 10 -4.55 7.53 -11.03
N ASN A 11 -4.33 6.74 -12.07
CA ASN A 11 -5.39 6.07 -12.84
C ASN A 11 -5.64 4.60 -12.46
N LEU A 12 -4.76 3.99 -11.64
CA LEU A 12 -4.88 2.59 -11.22
C LEU A 12 -6.25 2.33 -10.58
N LYS A 13 -6.97 1.28 -11.01
CA LYS A 13 -8.26 0.88 -10.43
C LYS A 13 -8.08 -0.33 -9.55
N ILE A 14 -8.88 -0.41 -8.48
CA ILE A 14 -8.80 -1.50 -7.50
C ILE A 14 -8.99 -2.89 -8.13
N LYS A 15 -9.81 -2.97 -9.19
CA LYS A 15 -10.08 -4.21 -9.93
C LYS A 15 -8.99 -4.60 -10.93
N ASP A 16 -8.07 -3.68 -11.25
CA ASP A 16 -7.00 -3.90 -12.22
C ASP A 16 -5.75 -4.49 -11.54
N VAL A 17 -5.77 -4.62 -10.20
CA VAL A 17 -4.71 -5.26 -9.41
C VAL A 17 -5.07 -6.73 -9.17
N PRO A 18 -4.19 -7.69 -9.49
CA PRO A 18 -4.43 -9.12 -9.32
C PRO A 18 -4.16 -9.54 -7.86
N TRP A 19 -5.00 -9.09 -6.93
CA TRP A 19 -4.79 -9.23 -5.48
C TRP A 19 -4.58 -10.68 -5.02
N ASP A 20 -5.28 -11.63 -5.62
CA ASP A 20 -5.17 -13.08 -5.39
C ASP A 20 -3.82 -13.68 -5.82
N ARG A 21 -2.99 -12.88 -6.50
CA ARG A 21 -1.65 -13.27 -6.96
C ARG A 21 -0.53 -12.47 -6.32
N LEU A 22 -0.86 -11.44 -5.53
CA LEU A 22 0.14 -10.64 -4.82
C LEU A 22 0.30 -11.21 -3.42
N SER A 23 1.53 -11.54 -3.07
CA SER A 23 1.87 -11.96 -1.71
C SER A 23 1.65 -10.82 -0.70
N CYS A 24 1.27 -11.23 0.50
CA CYS A 24 1.23 -10.43 1.72
C CYS A 24 1.83 -11.23 2.88
N SER A 25 1.85 -10.67 4.09
CA SER A 25 2.38 -11.35 5.28
C SER A 25 1.76 -12.73 5.50
N TYR A 26 0.46 -12.88 5.23
CA TYR A 26 -0.25 -14.15 5.37
C TYR A 26 -1.01 -14.52 4.08
N GLY A 27 -0.35 -15.28 3.20
CA GLY A 27 -0.89 -15.76 1.93
C GLY A 27 -0.88 -14.71 0.83
N THR A 28 -2.08 -14.42 0.32
CA THR A 28 -2.27 -13.47 -0.79
C THR A 28 -3.21 -12.35 -0.38
N ALA A 29 -3.09 -11.22 -1.07
CA ALA A 29 -3.87 -10.03 -0.79
C ALA A 29 -5.34 -10.11 -1.24
N GLU A 30 -5.93 -11.29 -1.45
CA GLU A 30 -7.27 -11.48 -2.03
C GLU A 30 -8.38 -10.65 -1.35
N LEU A 31 -8.24 -10.39 -0.04
CA LEU A 31 -9.19 -9.60 0.75
C LEU A 31 -8.98 -8.07 0.65
N PHE A 32 -7.86 -7.60 0.11
CA PHE A 32 -7.52 -6.18 0.08
C PHE A 32 -8.56 -5.35 -0.66
N ALA A 33 -9.06 -5.87 -1.79
CA ALA A 33 -10.10 -5.18 -2.55
C ALA A 33 -11.36 -4.93 -1.70
N GLN A 34 -11.76 -5.91 -0.87
CA GLN A 34 -12.92 -5.79 0.01
C GLN A 34 -12.64 -4.80 1.15
N ILE A 35 -11.48 -4.92 1.82
CA ILE A 35 -11.11 -4.05 2.95
C ILE A 35 -11.02 -2.59 2.49
N LEU A 36 -10.27 -2.30 1.42
CA LEU A 36 -10.08 -0.96 0.88
C LEU A 36 -11.41 -0.31 0.45
N ASN A 37 -12.31 -1.06 -0.19
CA ASN A 37 -13.65 -0.57 -0.53
C ASN A 37 -14.49 -0.26 0.71
N THR A 38 -14.34 -1.04 1.78
CA THR A 38 -15.04 -0.83 3.05
C THR A 38 -14.53 0.43 3.74
N LEU A 39 -13.21 0.61 3.82
CA LEU A 39 -12.56 1.81 4.37
C LEU A 39 -12.96 3.07 3.58
N ALA A 40 -12.93 3.02 2.24
CA ALA A 40 -13.34 4.14 1.40
C ALA A 40 -14.79 4.59 1.64
N LYS A 41 -15.71 3.64 1.91
CA LYS A 41 -17.10 3.95 2.29
C LYS A 41 -17.19 4.48 3.73
N ALA A 42 -16.38 3.96 4.64
CA ALA A 42 -16.38 4.33 6.06
C ALA A 42 -16.02 5.80 6.28
N VAL A 43 -15.15 6.38 5.44
CA VAL A 43 -14.77 7.80 5.48
C VAL A 43 -15.98 8.75 5.54
N LYS A 44 -17.08 8.42 4.85
CA LYS A 44 -18.27 9.28 4.76
C LYS A 44 -19.37 8.93 5.77
N LYS A 45 -19.16 7.96 6.66
CA LYS A 45 -20.17 7.55 7.65
C LYS A 45 -20.26 8.56 8.79
N SER A 46 -21.49 8.90 9.18
CA SER A 46 -21.77 9.73 10.36
C SER A 46 -21.73 8.95 11.68
N LYS A 47 -21.97 7.63 11.62
CA LYS A 47 -21.84 6.69 12.73
C LYS A 47 -20.93 5.55 12.29
N PHE A 48 -19.98 5.19 13.12
CA PHE A 48 -19.05 4.10 12.88
C PHE A 48 -18.78 3.36 14.20
N ASP A 49 -18.42 2.08 14.09
CA ASP A 49 -17.82 1.33 15.19
C ASP A 49 -16.31 1.52 15.08
N GLU A 50 -15.71 2.16 16.10
CA GLU A 50 -14.28 2.43 16.14
C GLU A 50 -13.45 1.14 16.20
N LYS A 51 -13.96 0.11 16.88
CA LYS A 51 -13.27 -1.17 17.03
C LYS A 51 -13.25 -1.90 15.69
N GLU A 52 -14.41 -2.03 15.03
CA GLU A 52 -14.50 -2.66 13.70
C GLU A 52 -13.59 -1.94 12.68
N LEU A 53 -13.55 -0.61 12.74
CA LEU A 53 -12.73 0.19 11.83
C LEU A 53 -11.23 0.10 12.16
N SER A 54 -10.86 -0.01 13.43
CA SER A 54 -9.47 -0.27 13.83
C SER A 54 -9.04 -1.66 13.35
N GLU A 55 -9.86 -2.69 13.57
CA GLU A 55 -9.54 -4.07 13.17
C GLU A 55 -9.29 -4.18 11.67
N LEU A 56 -10.12 -3.53 10.82
CA LEU A 56 -9.92 -3.49 9.38
C LEU A 56 -8.62 -2.76 8.95
N LEU A 57 -8.25 -1.69 9.67
CA LEU A 57 -7.00 -0.97 9.41
C LEU A 57 -5.79 -1.80 9.85
N ASP A 58 -5.86 -2.38 11.05
CA ASP A 58 -4.78 -3.17 11.62
C ASP A 58 -4.56 -4.47 10.79
N GLU A 59 -5.63 -5.06 10.23
CA GLU A 59 -5.57 -6.18 9.28
C GLU A 59 -4.77 -5.81 8.03
N ILE A 60 -5.17 -4.77 7.29
CA ILE A 60 -4.44 -4.40 6.07
C ILE A 60 -3.01 -3.90 6.35
N PHE A 61 -2.75 -3.29 7.50
CA PHE A 61 -1.40 -2.86 7.88
C PHE A 61 -0.49 -4.06 8.13
N GLY A 62 -0.97 -5.06 8.89
CA GLY A 62 -0.21 -6.29 9.18
C GLY A 62 0.07 -7.12 7.93
N GLU A 63 -0.73 -6.99 6.88
CA GLU A 63 -0.51 -7.66 5.59
C GLU A 63 0.42 -6.90 4.63
N CYS A 64 0.57 -5.58 4.82
CA CYS A 64 1.49 -4.76 4.03
C CYS A 64 2.94 -4.94 4.47
N GLU A 65 3.18 -5.20 5.75
CA GLU A 65 4.54 -5.24 6.29
C GLU A 65 4.64 -6.22 7.46
N TYR A 66 5.78 -6.93 7.53
CA TYR A 66 6.16 -7.73 8.69
C TYR A 66 7.66 -7.62 8.96
N GLN A 67 8.05 -7.24 10.18
CA GLN A 67 9.45 -7.08 10.60
C GLN A 67 10.31 -6.19 9.67
N GLU A 68 9.78 -5.00 9.37
CA GLU A 68 10.25 -3.99 8.43
C GLU A 68 10.37 -4.50 6.96
N THR A 69 9.75 -5.64 6.63
CA THR A 69 9.76 -6.23 5.28
C THR A 69 8.45 -5.94 4.54
N PHE A 70 8.54 -5.35 3.34
CA PHE A 70 7.37 -5.10 2.51
C PHE A 70 7.07 -6.29 1.61
N TRP A 71 5.79 -6.48 1.35
CA TRP A 71 5.28 -7.52 0.46
C TRP A 71 4.90 -6.98 -0.92
N HIS A 72 4.68 -7.88 -1.87
CA HIS A 72 4.38 -7.51 -3.25
C HIS A 72 3.08 -6.69 -3.36
N ALA A 73 2.09 -6.96 -2.51
CA ALA A 73 0.84 -6.19 -2.46
C ALA A 73 1.00 -4.74 -1.94
N THR A 74 2.03 -4.47 -1.14
CA THR A 74 2.24 -3.23 -0.38
C THR A 74 2.20 -1.96 -1.22
N PRO A 75 3.03 -1.79 -2.27
CA PRO A 75 3.03 -0.56 -3.04
C PRO A 75 1.66 -0.30 -3.70
N PHE A 76 0.90 -1.35 -4.03
CA PHE A 76 -0.45 -1.22 -4.60
C PHE A 76 -1.49 -0.86 -3.54
N ALA A 77 -1.44 -1.48 -2.35
CA ALA A 77 -2.32 -1.15 -1.24
C ALA A 77 -2.18 0.33 -0.84
N LEU A 78 -0.94 0.82 -0.75
CA LEU A 78 -0.63 2.21 -0.43
C LEU A 78 -1.26 3.21 -1.40
N VAL A 79 -1.37 2.90 -2.69
CA VAL A 79 -2.05 3.77 -3.66
C VAL A 79 -3.49 4.04 -3.23
N PHE A 80 -4.21 3.01 -2.80
CA PHE A 80 -5.60 3.14 -2.38
C PHE A 80 -5.73 3.72 -0.97
N LEU A 81 -4.84 3.34 -0.05
CA LEU A 81 -4.80 3.91 1.29
C LEU A 81 -4.52 5.42 1.25
N VAL A 82 -3.60 5.90 0.40
CA VAL A 82 -3.34 7.33 0.21
C VAL A 82 -4.56 8.05 -0.37
N ARG A 83 -5.29 7.44 -1.30
CA ARG A 83 -6.55 8.01 -1.81
C ARG A 83 -7.62 8.10 -0.73
N ILE A 84 -7.74 7.07 0.12
CA ILE A 84 -8.65 7.06 1.27
C ILE A 84 -8.25 8.16 2.26
N TYR A 85 -6.96 8.29 2.56
CA TYR A 85 -6.43 9.36 3.41
C TYR A 85 -6.76 10.75 2.88
N LYS A 86 -6.46 11.03 1.60
CA LYS A 86 -6.80 12.30 0.94
C LYS A 86 -8.31 12.57 0.97
N SER A 87 -9.14 11.54 0.76
CA SER A 87 -10.60 11.67 0.91
C SER A 87 -11.01 11.97 2.35
N ALA A 88 -10.37 11.36 3.35
CA ALA A 88 -10.67 11.57 4.76
C ALA A 88 -10.29 12.97 5.23
N LEU A 89 -9.17 13.54 4.74
CA LEU A 89 -8.78 14.93 5.02
C LEU A 89 -9.81 15.96 4.52
N GLY A 90 -10.58 15.63 3.48
CA GLY A 90 -11.65 16.48 2.95
C GLY A 90 -12.97 16.43 3.74
N GLU A 91 -13.09 15.52 4.71
CA GLU A 91 -14.32 15.27 5.45
C GLU A 91 -14.21 15.74 6.90
N LYS A 92 -15.34 16.12 7.52
CA LYS A 92 -15.39 16.65 8.90
C LYS A 92 -15.85 15.62 9.95
N GLY A 93 -16.32 14.45 9.50
CA GLY A 93 -16.88 13.42 10.36
C GLY A 93 -15.84 12.74 11.25
N GLU A 94 -16.27 12.20 12.39
CA GLU A 94 -15.37 11.52 13.34
C GLU A 94 -14.73 10.25 12.73
N ALA A 95 -15.45 9.52 11.88
CA ALA A 95 -14.89 8.38 11.16
C ALA A 95 -13.71 8.80 10.27
N ALA A 96 -13.83 9.90 9.54
CA ALA A 96 -12.76 10.43 8.69
C ALA A 96 -11.55 10.88 9.51
N LYS A 97 -11.76 11.55 10.65
CA LYS A 97 -10.69 11.93 11.58
C LYS A 97 -9.96 10.73 12.16
N PHE A 98 -10.71 9.68 12.52
CA PHE A 98 -10.13 8.43 13.02
C PHE A 98 -9.26 7.75 11.96
N ILE A 99 -9.81 7.54 10.75
CA ILE A 99 -9.10 6.92 9.63
C ILE A 99 -7.85 7.71 9.26
N SER A 100 -7.98 9.03 9.10
CA SER A 100 -6.83 9.87 8.71
C SER A 100 -5.69 9.81 9.72
N ARG A 101 -5.97 9.85 11.02
CA ARG A 101 -4.94 9.74 12.07
C ARG A 101 -4.22 8.39 12.04
N LYS A 102 -4.96 7.29 11.93
CA LYS A 102 -4.38 5.94 11.85
C LYS A 102 -3.52 5.77 10.59
N LEU A 103 -4.02 6.23 9.44
CA LEU A 103 -3.26 6.19 8.18
C LEU A 103 -2.01 7.06 8.23
N GLU A 104 -2.07 8.25 8.83
CA GLU A 104 -0.90 9.12 8.96
C GLU A 104 0.22 8.47 9.78
N LEU A 105 -0.13 7.82 10.89
CA LEU A 105 0.83 7.08 11.72
C LEU A 105 1.45 5.91 10.93
N PHE A 106 0.62 5.13 10.24
CA PHE A 106 1.08 4.03 9.40
C PHE A 106 2.00 4.53 8.28
N PHE A 107 1.65 5.60 7.58
CA PHE A 107 2.45 6.15 6.49
C PHE A 107 3.82 6.68 6.94
N LYS A 108 3.90 7.31 8.13
CA LYS A 108 5.19 7.72 8.71
C LYS A 108 6.09 6.52 8.97
N PHE A 109 5.54 5.46 9.58
CA PHE A 109 6.27 4.23 9.81
C PHE A 109 6.75 3.57 8.50
N MET A 110 5.90 3.48 7.48
CA MET A 110 6.28 2.93 6.17
C MET A 110 7.37 3.77 5.48
N LEU A 111 7.31 5.11 5.60
CA LEU A 111 8.36 6.01 5.09
C LEU A 111 9.69 5.80 5.82
N GLU A 112 9.68 5.66 7.15
CA GLU A 112 10.88 5.38 7.94
C GLU A 112 11.57 4.09 7.48
N ILE A 113 10.81 3.03 7.17
CA ILE A 113 11.35 1.78 6.61
C ILE A 113 12.00 2.04 5.23
N CYS A 114 11.30 2.77 4.35
CA CYS A 114 11.82 3.09 3.02
C CYS A 114 13.13 3.91 3.10
N GLU A 115 13.21 4.88 4.00
CA GLU A 115 14.39 5.72 4.22
C GLU A 115 15.58 4.90 4.72
N LYS A 116 15.37 3.96 5.64
CA LYS A 116 16.43 3.04 6.09
C LYS A 116 17.00 2.23 4.93
N LEU A 117 16.14 1.68 4.07
CA LEU A 117 16.56 0.82 2.95
C LEU A 117 17.27 1.59 1.85
N GLU A 118 16.94 2.85 1.61
CA GLU A 118 17.63 3.72 0.65
C GLU A 118 19.12 3.92 0.99
N HIS A 119 19.51 3.72 2.26
CA HIS A 119 20.89 3.84 2.73
C HIS A 119 21.68 2.52 2.69
N LEU A 120 21.05 1.40 2.34
CA LEU A 120 21.69 0.10 2.21
C LEU A 120 22.09 -0.18 0.76
N GLU A 121 22.90 -1.22 0.54
CA GLU A 121 23.11 -1.72 -0.81
C GLU A 121 21.82 -2.40 -1.29
N HIS A 122 21.31 -1.93 -2.42
CA HIS A 122 20.09 -2.45 -3.02
C HIS A 122 20.19 -2.46 -4.56
N ALA A 123 19.39 -3.30 -5.20
CA ALA A 123 19.29 -3.31 -6.65
C ALA A 123 18.64 -2.02 -7.18
N LYS A 124 18.71 -1.79 -8.50
CA LYS A 124 17.91 -0.73 -9.14
C LYS A 124 16.45 -1.19 -9.27
N PRO A 125 15.48 -0.30 -9.00
CA PRO A 125 14.08 -0.67 -9.12
C PRO A 125 13.71 -0.98 -10.58
N LEU A 126 12.55 -1.59 -10.78
CA LEU A 126 11.92 -1.69 -12.09
C LEU A 126 11.59 -0.28 -12.60
N ALA A 127 11.60 -0.11 -13.93
CA ALA A 127 11.46 1.21 -14.54
C ALA A 127 10.05 1.79 -14.36
N LYS A 128 9.03 0.91 -14.30
CA LYS A 128 7.65 1.30 -14.01
C LYS A 128 6.99 0.44 -12.96
N MET A 129 6.04 1.03 -12.22
CA MET A 129 5.28 0.35 -11.18
C MET A 129 4.47 -0.83 -11.74
N GLU A 130 3.85 -0.63 -12.91
CA GLU A 130 3.05 -1.64 -13.60
C GLU A 130 3.83 -2.92 -13.93
N GLN A 131 5.16 -2.83 -14.05
CA GLN A 131 6.00 -3.99 -14.35
C GLN A 131 5.99 -5.01 -13.23
N MET A 132 5.75 -4.60 -11.98
CA MET A 132 5.60 -5.53 -10.86
C MET A 132 4.38 -6.46 -11.04
N LEU A 133 3.46 -6.17 -11.97
CA LEU A 133 2.31 -7.02 -12.33
C LEU A 133 2.56 -7.87 -13.60
N GLU A 134 3.78 -7.86 -14.15
CA GLU A 134 4.11 -8.75 -15.27
C GLU A 134 4.01 -10.22 -14.84
N PRO A 135 3.53 -11.14 -15.72
CA PRO A 135 3.29 -12.54 -15.34
C PRO A 135 4.47 -13.24 -14.66
N LYS A 136 5.71 -12.94 -15.06
CA LYS A 136 6.95 -13.49 -14.51
C LYS A 136 7.18 -13.15 -13.02
N TYR A 137 6.51 -12.12 -12.51
CA TYR A 137 6.58 -11.69 -11.10
C TYR A 137 5.34 -12.09 -10.31
N LEU A 138 4.33 -12.66 -10.97
CA LEU A 138 3.07 -13.09 -10.35
C LEU A 138 2.98 -14.62 -10.20
N GLU A 139 4.10 -15.32 -10.36
CA GLU A 139 4.18 -16.75 -10.07
C GLU A 139 4.12 -16.95 -8.56
N THR A 140 3.35 -17.93 -8.09
CA THR A 140 3.13 -18.17 -6.66
C THR A 140 4.45 -18.54 -6.01
N ILE A 141 4.97 -17.67 -5.16
CA ILE A 141 6.14 -17.95 -4.34
C ILE A 141 5.63 -18.58 -3.05
N ASP A 142 6.15 -19.76 -2.69
CA ASP A 142 5.92 -20.32 -1.36
C ASP A 142 6.45 -19.33 -0.32
N GLN A 143 5.66 -19.02 0.71
CA GLN A 143 6.05 -18.06 1.73
C GLN A 143 7.34 -18.48 2.45
N ASP A 144 7.57 -19.79 2.57
CA ASP A 144 8.79 -20.35 3.19
C ASP A 144 10.01 -20.30 2.24
N GLU A 145 9.80 -20.06 0.94
CA GLU A 145 10.85 -19.98 -0.10
C GLU A 145 10.94 -18.61 -0.77
N LEU A 146 10.45 -17.53 -0.12
CA LEU A 146 10.40 -16.18 -0.68
C LEU A 146 11.75 -15.70 -1.22
N SER A 147 11.93 -15.89 -2.53
CA SER A 147 13.08 -15.45 -3.29
C SER A 147 12.58 -14.57 -4.43
N TYR A 148 12.40 -13.29 -4.13
CA TYR A 148 12.13 -12.30 -5.15
C TYR A 148 13.40 -12.01 -5.95
N ASP A 149 13.23 -11.70 -7.24
CA ASP A 149 14.23 -10.93 -7.99
C ASP A 149 14.57 -9.65 -7.20
N ASP A 150 15.85 -9.37 -6.94
CA ASP A 150 16.27 -8.24 -6.10
C ASP A 150 15.69 -6.91 -6.59
N ARG A 151 15.54 -6.76 -7.91
CA ARG A 151 14.93 -5.57 -8.51
C ARG A 151 13.44 -5.48 -8.22
N LEU A 152 12.71 -6.59 -8.28
CA LEU A 152 11.32 -6.66 -7.85
C LEU A 152 11.20 -6.31 -6.36
N PHE A 153 12.01 -6.93 -5.52
CA PHE A 153 11.98 -6.72 -4.07
C PHE A 153 12.20 -5.26 -3.70
N TYR A 154 13.28 -4.64 -4.20
CA TYR A 154 13.54 -3.22 -3.93
C TYR A 154 12.47 -2.30 -4.56
N SER A 155 11.79 -2.73 -5.62
CA SER A 155 10.67 -1.97 -6.20
C SER A 155 9.51 -1.81 -5.21
N PHE A 156 9.29 -2.75 -4.29
CA PHE A 156 8.24 -2.61 -3.28
C PHE A 156 8.46 -1.34 -2.45
N TYR A 157 9.68 -1.12 -1.99
CA TYR A 157 10.05 0.05 -1.20
C TYR A 157 10.10 1.33 -2.03
N TYR A 158 10.72 1.28 -3.22
CA TYR A 158 10.83 2.44 -4.10
C TYR A 158 9.46 3.01 -4.48
N TYR A 159 8.54 2.15 -4.94
CA TYR A 159 7.20 2.58 -5.35
C TYR A 159 6.33 2.96 -4.14
N SER A 160 6.50 2.30 -2.99
CA SER A 160 5.84 2.70 -1.74
C SER A 160 6.27 4.11 -1.31
N SER A 161 7.58 4.39 -1.28
CA SER A 161 8.14 5.70 -0.96
C SER A 161 7.59 6.78 -1.91
N MET A 162 7.58 6.52 -3.22
CA MET A 162 7.04 7.47 -4.20
C MET A 162 5.53 7.75 -3.99
N VAL A 163 4.73 6.73 -3.72
CA VAL A 163 3.28 6.88 -3.45
C VAL A 163 3.05 7.68 -2.17
N LEU A 164 3.83 7.41 -1.12
CA LEU A 164 3.72 8.07 0.17
C LEU A 164 4.20 9.53 0.11
N GLN A 165 5.31 9.81 -0.57
CA GLN A 165 5.79 11.18 -0.73
C GLN A 165 4.79 12.05 -1.49
N ASP A 166 4.12 11.55 -2.54
CA ASP A 166 3.02 12.28 -3.20
C ASP A 166 1.83 12.57 -2.26
N ALA A 167 1.63 11.74 -1.24
CA ALA A 167 0.60 11.98 -0.22
C ALA A 167 0.90 13.21 0.64
N PHE A 168 2.18 13.48 0.91
CA PHE A 168 2.64 14.56 1.79
C PHE A 168 3.11 15.83 1.05
N VAL A 169 3.31 15.78 -0.28
CA VAL A 169 3.80 16.91 -1.09
C VAL A 169 2.76 18.04 -1.28
N LYS A 170 1.52 17.93 -0.78
CA LYS A 170 0.55 19.05 -0.75
C LYS A 170 -0.38 19.00 0.47
N ILE A 171 0.15 19.40 1.63
CA ILE A 171 -0.64 20.01 2.72
C ILE A 171 -0.21 21.47 2.86
#